data_AF-A0A358HVX0-F1
#
_entry.id   AF-A0A358HVX0-F1
#
_cell.length_a   1.000
_cell.length_b   1.000
_cell.length_c   1.000
_cell.angle_alpha   90.00
_cell.angle_beta   90.00
_cell.angle_gamma   90.00
#
_symmetry.space_group_name_H-M   'P 1'
#
loop_
_entity.id
_entity.type
_entity.pdbx_description
1 polymer ?
#
loop_
_entity_poly.entity_id
_entity_poly.type
_entity_poly.pdbx_seq_one_letter_code
_entity_poly.pdbx_strand_id
1 'polypeptide(L)'
;LSLFVNFDEPEAVVEEKKEDELPFNRNLLRKVDELELSVRSANCLKNDNIIYIGDLVQKTEAEMLRTPNFGRKSLNEIKDVLAQMGLHLGMEVGGWPPENIEELARKFEDPF
;
A
#
# COMPACT_ATOMS: atom_id res chain seq x y z
N LEU A 1 -46.77 -1.51 0.85
CA LEU A 1 -45.67 -2.32 1.40
C LEU A 1 -44.87 -2.84 0.21
N SER A 2 -43.64 -2.35 0.01
CA SER A 2 -42.54 -2.99 -0.74
C SER A 2 -41.35 -2.03 -0.72
N LEU A 3 -40.62 -2.11 0.38
CA LEU A 3 -39.34 -1.44 0.63
C LEU A 3 -38.27 -2.24 -0.13
N PHE A 4 -37.91 -1.80 -1.34
CA PHE A 4 -36.74 -2.33 -2.04
C PHE A 4 -35.56 -1.41 -1.75
N VAL A 5 -34.78 -1.84 -0.76
CA VAL A 5 -33.48 -1.29 -0.41
C VAL A 5 -32.52 -1.69 -1.53
N ASN A 6 -32.20 -0.75 -2.44
CA ASN A 6 -30.97 -0.85 -3.22
C ASN A 6 -29.84 -0.42 -2.28
N PHE A 7 -29.22 -1.42 -1.66
CA PHE A 7 -27.97 -1.29 -0.93
C PHE A 7 -26.86 -1.19 -1.98
N ASP A 8 -26.70 0.00 -2.54
CA ASP A 8 -25.56 0.31 -3.38
C ASP A 8 -24.40 0.61 -2.44
N GLU A 9 -23.49 -0.37 -2.39
CA GLU A 9 -22.25 -0.37 -1.64
C GLU A 9 -21.46 0.89 -2.01
N PRO A 10 -21.06 1.76 -1.06
CA PRO A 10 -20.29 2.93 -1.42
C PRO A 10 -18.91 2.47 -1.89
N GLU A 11 -18.71 2.42 -3.21
CA GLU A 11 -17.40 2.38 -3.84
C GLU A 11 -16.58 3.50 -3.22
N ALA A 12 -15.54 3.11 -2.48
CA ALA A 12 -14.60 4.03 -1.89
C ALA A 12 -13.94 4.83 -3.03
N VAL A 13 -14.45 6.05 -3.23
CA VAL A 13 -13.80 7.12 -3.99
C VAL A 13 -12.44 7.38 -3.34
N VAL A 14 -11.41 6.70 -3.84
CA VAL A 14 -10.03 7.02 -3.51
C VAL A 14 -9.64 8.18 -4.40
N GLU A 15 -9.64 9.38 -3.81
CA GLU A 15 -9.28 10.62 -4.46
C GLU A 15 -7.91 10.51 -5.14
N GLU A 16 -7.90 10.65 -6.47
CA GLU A 16 -6.70 10.93 -7.25
C GLU A 16 -6.10 12.27 -6.79
N LYS A 17 -5.04 12.22 -5.97
CA LYS A 17 -4.22 13.40 -5.66
C LYS A 17 -2.86 13.30 -6.34
N LYS A 18 -2.84 13.95 -7.52
CA LYS A 18 -1.76 14.72 -8.16
C LYS A 18 -0.38 14.06 -8.27
N GLU A 19 -0.07 13.68 -9.51
CA GLU A 19 1.16 13.99 -10.26
C GLU A 19 2.37 14.47 -9.41
N ASP A 20 3.25 13.54 -9.04
CA ASP A 20 4.64 13.84 -8.71
C ASP A 20 5.53 13.34 -9.87
N GLU A 21 6.51 14.15 -10.25
CA GLU A 21 7.31 14.17 -11.49
C GLU A 21 8.20 12.93 -11.80
N LEU A 22 7.89 11.76 -11.25
CA LEU A 22 8.52 10.48 -11.56
C LEU A 22 7.47 9.54 -12.19
N PRO A 23 7.84 8.60 -13.08
CA PRO A 23 6.89 7.63 -13.64
C PRO A 23 6.25 6.72 -12.57
N PHE A 24 6.76 6.78 -11.34
CA PHE A 24 6.27 6.07 -10.17
C PHE A 24 6.50 6.95 -8.92
N ASN A 25 5.60 6.87 -7.94
CA ASN A 25 5.67 7.71 -6.74
C ASN A 25 6.97 7.40 -5.93
N ARG A 26 7.70 8.43 -5.49
CA ARG A 26 8.92 8.26 -4.66
C ARG A 26 8.66 7.42 -3.41
N ASN A 27 7.46 7.50 -2.86
CA ASN A 27 7.06 6.76 -1.67
C ASN A 27 7.15 5.23 -1.87
N LEU A 28 7.12 4.72 -3.10
CA LEU A 28 7.20 3.29 -3.37
C LEU A 28 8.55 2.67 -2.98
N LEU A 29 9.62 3.45 -3.05
CA LEU A 29 10.97 3.03 -2.66
C LEU A 29 11.18 3.03 -1.14
N ARG A 30 10.22 3.57 -0.38
CA ARG A 30 10.27 3.59 1.08
C ARG A 30 9.98 2.19 1.63
N LYS A 31 10.61 1.84 2.74
CA LYS A 31 10.35 0.56 3.43
C LYS A 31 9.05 0.62 4.22
N VAL A 32 8.33 -0.51 4.25
CA VAL A 32 7.11 -0.65 5.07
C VAL A 32 7.41 -0.58 6.57
N ASP A 33 8.65 -0.85 6.98
CA ASP A 33 9.10 -0.72 8.37
C ASP A 33 9.11 0.73 8.88
N GLU A 34 9.20 1.70 7.96
CA GLU A 34 9.14 3.13 8.31
C GLU A 34 7.71 3.66 8.39
N LEU A 35 6.75 2.91 7.86
CA LEU A 35 5.34 3.16 8.13
C LEU A 35 5.12 2.73 9.56
N GLU A 36 4.74 3.66 10.45
CA GLU A 36 4.49 3.43 11.89
C GLU A 36 3.25 2.51 12.12
N LEU A 37 3.27 1.33 11.51
CA LEU A 37 2.24 0.32 11.54
C LEU A 37 2.32 -0.47 12.84
N SER A 38 1.22 -1.12 13.19
CA SER A 38 1.25 -2.03 14.33
C SER A 38 2.24 -3.18 14.09
N VAL A 39 2.83 -3.69 15.18
CA VAL A 39 3.77 -4.83 15.15
C VAL A 39 3.18 -6.03 14.39
N ARG A 40 1.87 -6.25 14.48
CA ARG A 40 1.20 -7.31 13.71
C ARG A 40 1.22 -7.02 12.21
N SER A 41 0.85 -5.81 11.79
CA SER A 41 0.86 -5.42 10.38
C SER A 41 2.26 -5.53 9.81
N ALA A 42 3.29 -4.96 10.47
CA ALA A 42 4.69 -5.06 10.04
C ALA A 42 5.18 -6.52 9.94
N ASN A 43 4.90 -7.36 10.93
CA ASN A 43 5.29 -8.78 10.88
C ASN A 43 4.58 -9.54 9.76
N CYS A 44 3.32 -9.21 9.45
CA CYS A 44 2.62 -9.85 8.35
C CYS A 44 3.23 -9.48 7.00
N LEU A 45 3.59 -8.21 6.81
CA LEU A 45 4.25 -7.74 5.60
C LEU A 45 5.62 -8.42 5.41
N LYS A 46 6.43 -8.50 6.47
CA LYS A 46 7.71 -9.22 6.46
C LYS A 46 7.55 -10.70 6.11
N ASN A 47 6.55 -11.36 6.68
CA ASN A 47 6.28 -12.78 6.39
C ASN A 47 5.84 -13.02 4.94
N ASP A 48 5.21 -12.04 4.31
CA ASP A 48 4.81 -12.09 2.89
C ASP A 48 5.92 -11.57 1.95
N ASN A 49 7.13 -11.35 2.47
CA ASN A 49 8.28 -10.76 1.77
C ASN A 49 8.00 -9.36 1.17
N ILE A 50 7.09 -8.61 1.78
CA ILE A 50 6.79 -7.23 1.42
C ILE A 50 7.72 -6.33 2.24
N ILE A 51 8.74 -5.77 1.59
CA ILE A 51 9.75 -4.92 2.23
C ILE A 51 9.49 -3.45 1.92
N TYR A 52 9.05 -3.17 0.69
CA TYR A 52 8.84 -1.82 0.18
C TYR A 52 7.36 -1.50 0.00
N ILE A 53 7.03 -0.21 0.01
CA ILE A 53 5.66 0.25 -0.28
C ILE A 53 5.27 -0.13 -1.72
N GLY A 54 6.22 -0.14 -2.66
CA GLY A 54 5.98 -0.61 -4.03
C GLY A 54 5.47 -2.04 -4.12
N ASP A 55 5.99 -2.94 -3.28
CA ASP A 55 5.51 -4.33 -3.21
C ASP A 55 4.11 -4.39 -2.60
N LEU A 56 3.85 -3.55 -1.59
CA LEU A 56 2.57 -3.48 -0.88
C LEU A 56 1.42 -3.00 -1.77
N VAL A 57 1.63 -1.91 -2.52
CA VAL A 57 0.56 -1.31 -3.32
C VAL A 57 0.11 -2.20 -4.48
N GLN A 58 0.96 -3.11 -4.96
CA GLN A 58 0.59 -4.08 -6.00
C GLN A 58 -0.31 -5.21 -5.48
N LYS A 59 -0.31 -5.45 -4.17
CA LYS A 59 -1.19 -6.46 -3.57
C LYS A 59 -2.61 -5.93 -3.50
N THR A 60 -3.55 -6.79 -3.84
CA THR A 60 -4.97 -6.49 -3.67
C THR A 60 -5.41 -6.76 -2.23
N GLU A 61 -6.44 -6.05 -1.78
CA GLU A 61 -7.03 -6.25 -0.45
C GLU A 61 -7.47 -7.70 -0.21
N ALA A 62 -7.98 -8.35 -1.25
CA ALA A 62 -8.44 -9.73 -1.21
C ALA A 62 -7.28 -10.73 -1.06
N GLU A 63 -6.09 -10.40 -1.54
CA GLU A 63 -4.88 -11.20 -1.29
C GLU A 63 -4.37 -10.99 0.13
N MET A 64 -4.34 -9.74 0.60
CA MET A 64 -3.93 -9.42 1.97
C MET A 64 -4.82 -10.13 2.99
N LEU A 65 -6.14 -10.15 2.79
CA LEU A 65 -7.09 -10.85 3.67
C LEU A 65 -7.01 -12.39 3.60
N ARG A 66 -6.37 -12.95 2.56
CA ARG A 66 -6.13 -14.40 2.47
C ARG A 66 -4.92 -14.83 3.31
N THR A 67 -4.03 -13.91 3.65
CA THR A 67 -2.83 -14.21 4.44
C THR A 67 -3.22 -14.57 5.88
N PRO A 68 -2.79 -15.74 6.42
CA PRO A 68 -3.33 -16.32 7.66
C PRO A 68 -3.07 -15.55 8.96
N ASN A 69 -2.51 -14.34 8.91
CA ASN A 69 -2.27 -13.47 10.07
C ASN A 69 -2.77 -12.04 9.86
N PHE A 70 -3.43 -11.78 8.72
CA PHE A 70 -3.87 -10.45 8.34
C PHE A 70 -5.35 -10.27 8.71
N GLY A 71 -5.65 -9.20 9.45
CA GLY A 71 -7.00 -8.89 9.90
C GLY A 71 -7.53 -7.60 9.29
N ARG A 72 -8.86 -7.41 9.35
CA ARG A 72 -9.54 -6.16 8.92
C ARG A 72 -8.92 -4.91 9.55
N LYS A 73 -8.48 -4.99 10.81
CA LYS A 73 -7.80 -3.89 11.51
C LYS A 73 -6.45 -3.54 10.85
N SER A 74 -5.63 -4.54 10.56
CA SER A 74 -4.33 -4.33 9.91
C SER A 74 -4.50 -3.81 8.48
N LEU A 75 -5.53 -4.27 7.77
CA LEU A 75 -5.88 -3.77 6.44
C LEU A 75 -6.24 -2.27 6.49
N ASN A 76 -7.10 -1.87 7.42
CA ASN A 76 -7.47 -0.46 7.57
C ASN A 76 -6.27 0.42 7.95
N GLU A 77 -5.43 -0.03 8.89
CA GLU A 77 -4.19 0.69 9.25
C GLU A 77 -3.32 0.95 8.01
N ILE A 78 -3.15 -0.05 7.15
CA ILE A 78 -2.36 0.09 5.92
C ILE A 78 -3.04 1.02 4.92
N LYS A 79 -4.35 0.89 4.71
CA LYS A 79 -5.10 1.79 3.81
C LYS A 79 -5.01 3.24 4.26
N ASP A 80 -5.17 3.51 5.55
CA ASP A 80 -5.13 4.86 6.10
C ASP A 80 -3.74 5.49 5.87
N VAL A 81 -2.68 4.72 6.10
CA VAL A 81 -1.30 5.17 5.88
C VAL A 81 -0.99 5.37 4.40
N LEU A 82 -1.42 4.46 3.52
CA LEU A 82 -1.26 4.60 2.08
C LEU A 82 -2.03 5.82 1.57
N ALA A 83 -3.26 6.04 2.05
CA ALA A 83 -4.07 7.19 1.68
C ALA A 83 -3.44 8.52 2.09
N GLN A 84 -2.74 8.58 3.24
CA GLN A 84 -1.96 9.76 3.63
C GLN A 84 -0.82 10.07 2.65
N MET A 85 -0.32 9.06 1.94
CA MET A 85 0.73 9.18 0.92
C MET A 85 0.18 9.33 -0.51
N GLY A 86 -1.15 9.39 -0.67
CA GLY A 86 -1.80 9.42 -1.98
C GLY A 86 -1.70 8.08 -2.74
N LEU A 87 -1.51 6.98 -2.01
CA LEU A 87 -1.39 5.63 -2.55
C LEU A 87 -2.59 4.78 -2.15
N HIS A 88 -2.82 3.68 -2.89
CA HIS A 88 -3.83 2.69 -2.57
C HIS A 88 -3.35 1.27 -2.87
N LEU A 89 -4.09 0.28 -2.37
CA LEU A 89 -3.86 -1.12 -2.69
C LEU A 89 -4.41 -1.44 -4.08
N GLY A 90 -3.80 -2.42 -4.76
CA GLY A 90 -4.12 -2.77 -6.15
C GLY A 90 -3.66 -1.75 -7.19
N MET A 91 -2.66 -0.92 -6.90
CA MET A 91 -2.02 -0.06 -7.91
C MET A 91 -1.11 -0.88 -8.81
N GLU A 92 -1.23 -0.69 -10.11
CA GLU A 92 -0.25 -1.21 -11.08
C GLU A 92 0.93 -0.25 -11.17
N VAL A 93 2.09 -0.67 -10.66
CA VAL A 93 3.34 0.08 -10.78
C VAL A 93 4.16 -0.51 -11.92
N GLY A 94 4.21 0.19 -13.05
CA GLY A 94 5.02 -0.21 -14.19
C GLY A 94 6.51 -0.16 -13.88
N GLY A 95 7.25 -1.24 -14.21
CA GLY A 95 8.70 -1.29 -14.00
C GLY A 95 9.15 -1.58 -12.56
N TRP A 96 8.24 -2.09 -11.74
CA TRP A 96 8.55 -2.59 -10.40
C TRP A 96 8.60 -4.13 -10.38
N PRO A 97 9.53 -4.77 -9.63
CA PRO A 97 10.62 -4.16 -8.88
C PRO A 97 11.76 -3.69 -9.81
N PRO A 98 12.37 -2.52 -9.57
CA PRO A 98 13.53 -2.07 -10.34
C PRO A 98 14.76 -2.93 -10.01
N GLU A 99 15.61 -3.20 -11.01
CA GLU A 99 16.84 -4.01 -10.83
C GLU A 99 17.78 -3.44 -9.76
N ASN A 100 17.77 -2.12 -9.54
CA ASN A 100 18.64 -1.42 -8.59
C ASN A 100 17.86 -0.87 -7.36
N ILE A 101 16.87 -1.61 -6.84
CA ILE A 101 16.04 -1.15 -5.72
C ILE A 101 16.85 -0.76 -4.47
N GLU A 102 17.94 -1.49 -4.15
CA GLU A 102 18.80 -1.20 -3.01
C GLU A 102 19.59 0.11 -3.18
N GLU A 103 20.13 0.36 -4.38
CA GLU A 103 20.85 1.61 -4.67
C GLU A 103 19.90 2.82 -4.67
N LEU A 104 18.70 2.64 -5.22
CA LEU A 104 17.66 3.66 -5.23
C LEU A 104 17.20 3.98 -3.80
N ALA A 105 16.86 2.96 -3.00
CA ALA A 105 16.48 3.15 -1.60
C ALA A 105 17.57 3.89 -0.82
N ARG A 106 18.84 3.51 -0.98
CA ARG A 106 19.96 4.19 -0.32
C ARG A 106 20.11 5.65 -0.74
N LYS A 107 19.92 5.97 -2.03
CA LYS A 107 19.95 7.36 -2.52
C LYS A 107 18.85 8.23 -1.93
N PHE A 108 17.71 7.64 -1.56
CA PHE A 108 16.59 8.36 -0.95
C PHE A 108 16.65 8.40 0.59
N GLU A 109 17.32 7.44 1.23
CA GLU A 109 17.53 7.40 2.69
C GLU A 109 18.62 8.39 3.18
N ASP A 110 19.58 8.79 2.35
CA ASP A 110 20.65 9.76 2.69
C ASP A 110 20.44 11.14 2.04
N PRO A 111 19.66 12.06 2.65
CA PRO A 111 19.60 13.45 2.21
C PRO A 111 20.72 14.28 2.86
N PHE A 112 21.99 13.99 2.53
CA PHE A 112 23.19 14.74 2.97
C PHE A 112 23.51 14.80 4.47
#